data_AF-A0A820LGU6-F1
#
_entry.id   AF-A0A820LGU6-F1
#
_cell.length_a   1.000
_cell.length_b   1.000
_cell.length_c   1.000
_cell.angle_alpha   90.00
_cell.angle_beta   90.00
_cell.angle_gamma   90.00
#
_symmetry.space_group_name_H-M   'P 1'
#
loop_
_entity.id
_entity.type
_entity.pdbx_description
1 polymer ?
#
loop_
_entity_poly.entity_id
_entity_poly.type
_entity_poly.pdbx_seq_one_letter_code
_entity_poly.pdbx_strand_id
1 'polypeptide(L)'
;IRYFYRYGFNKILRVAGRNLRDFLFAIDQLHDSNRFTFPQMQHPLFHVTEENENGVILNYKSVHYGLAHFAIGGLKAAASLLFNEKDLDVTIQHDLSNNQYSDIVFCVHFDNKKYE
;
A
#
# COMPACT_ATOMS: atom_id res chain seq x y z
N ILE A 1 -10.54 -11.32 10.05
CA ILE A 1 -9.30 -10.96 9.31
C ILE A 1 -8.87 -12.01 8.27
N ARG A 2 -9.45 -13.23 8.22
CA ARG A 2 -8.97 -14.37 7.39
C ARG A 2 -9.56 -14.48 5.97
N TYR A 3 -10.58 -13.72 5.60
CA TYR A 3 -11.31 -13.91 4.33
C TYR A 3 -10.67 -13.21 3.11
N PHE A 4 -10.07 -12.03 3.28
CA PHE A 4 -9.35 -11.34 2.19
C PHE A 4 -7.99 -11.98 1.86
N TYR A 5 -7.51 -12.88 2.73
CA TYR A 5 -6.14 -13.42 2.74
C TYR A 5 -5.83 -14.40 1.59
N ARG A 6 -6.83 -15.10 1.03
CA ARG A 6 -6.59 -16.23 0.11
C ARG A 6 -6.74 -15.94 -1.39
N TYR A 7 -7.58 -14.98 -1.78
CA TYR A 7 -7.92 -14.80 -3.20
C TYR A 7 -7.14 -13.67 -3.89
N GLY A 8 -6.85 -12.56 -3.20
CA GLY A 8 -6.09 -11.44 -3.78
C GLY A 8 -4.57 -11.60 -3.67
N PHE A 9 -4.09 -12.17 -2.55
CA PHE A 9 -2.67 -12.15 -2.21
C PHE A 9 -1.79 -12.94 -3.18
N ASN A 10 -2.26 -14.00 -3.84
CA ASN A 10 -1.45 -14.75 -4.83
C ASN A 10 -1.11 -13.91 -6.08
N LYS A 11 -2.02 -13.04 -6.52
CA LYS A 11 -1.74 -12.09 -7.62
C LYS A 11 -0.84 -10.97 -7.12
N ILE A 12 -1.12 -10.46 -5.92
CA ILE A 12 -0.28 -9.47 -5.26
C ILE A 12 1.16 -9.98 -5.11
N LEU A 13 1.35 -11.20 -4.60
CA LEU A 13 2.61 -11.95 -4.48
C LEU A 13 3.37 -12.06 -5.81
N ARG A 14 2.65 -12.23 -6.92
CA ARG A 14 3.25 -12.33 -8.26
C ARG A 14 3.72 -11.00 -8.81
N VAL A 15 3.02 -9.91 -8.51
CA VAL A 15 3.31 -8.56 -9.05
C VAL A 15 4.18 -7.74 -8.09
N ALA A 16 4.20 -8.10 -6.80
CA ALA A 16 5.07 -7.54 -5.77
C ALA A 16 6.57 -7.60 -6.12
N GLY A 17 6.95 -8.36 -7.14
CA GLY A 17 8.31 -8.38 -7.65
C GLY A 17 9.29 -8.94 -6.62
N ARG A 18 10.54 -8.47 -6.65
CA ARG A 18 11.58 -8.90 -5.70
C ARG A 18 11.75 -7.92 -4.53
N ASN A 19 11.15 -6.73 -4.61
CA ASN A 19 11.41 -5.64 -3.68
C ASN A 19 10.12 -4.93 -3.26
N LEU A 20 10.13 -4.41 -2.02
CA LEU A 20 9.00 -3.68 -1.45
C LEU A 20 8.60 -2.47 -2.30
N ARG A 21 9.56 -1.78 -2.92
CA ARG A 21 9.30 -0.67 -3.84
C ARG A 21 8.34 -1.05 -4.98
N ASP A 22 8.63 -2.15 -5.68
CA ASP A 22 7.90 -2.58 -6.87
C ASP A 22 6.48 -2.96 -6.48
N PHE A 23 6.33 -3.58 -5.31
CA PHE A 23 5.05 -3.82 -4.70
C PHE A 23 4.26 -2.54 -4.47
N LEU A 24 4.85 -1.51 -3.84
CA LEU A 24 4.15 -0.24 -3.56
C LEU A 24 3.64 0.44 -4.84
N PHE A 25 4.43 0.43 -5.92
CA PHE A 25 4.00 0.92 -7.23
C PHE A 25 2.91 0.05 -7.88
N ALA A 26 2.91 -1.25 -7.60
CA ALA A 26 1.98 -2.21 -8.19
C ALA A 26 0.62 -2.33 -7.47
N ILE A 27 0.49 -1.88 -6.21
CA ILE A 27 -0.75 -2.02 -5.43
C ILE A 27 -1.97 -1.48 -6.19
N ASP A 28 -1.85 -0.31 -6.81
CA ASP A 28 -2.95 0.35 -7.51
C ASP A 28 -3.37 -0.44 -8.78
N GLN A 29 -2.40 -0.88 -9.58
CA GLN A 29 -2.65 -1.71 -10.76
C GLN A 29 -3.32 -3.04 -10.39
N LEU A 30 -2.94 -3.61 -9.24
CA LEU A 30 -3.57 -4.82 -8.71
C LEU A 30 -5.02 -4.56 -8.31
N HIS A 31 -5.31 -3.42 -7.68
CA HIS A 31 -6.67 -3.03 -7.34
C HIS A 31 -7.55 -2.86 -8.58
N ASP A 32 -7.06 -2.17 -9.63
CA ASP A 32 -7.82 -1.99 -10.88
C ASP A 32 -8.03 -3.34 -11.61
N SER A 33 -7.05 -4.24 -11.58
CA SER A 33 -7.19 -5.59 -12.18
C SER A 33 -8.31 -6.43 -11.55
N ASN A 34 -8.69 -6.14 -10.30
CA ASN A 34 -9.77 -6.82 -9.59
C ASN A 34 -11.15 -6.18 -9.83
N ARG A 35 -11.21 -5.02 -10.49
CA ARG A 35 -12.46 -4.30 -10.80
C ARG A 35 -13.42 -5.11 -11.65
N PHE A 36 -12.91 -5.96 -12.53
CA PHE A 36 -13.73 -6.88 -13.34
C PHE A 36 -14.38 -7.98 -12.50
N THR A 37 -13.73 -8.42 -11.42
CA THR A 37 -14.26 -9.46 -10.52
C THR A 37 -15.16 -8.87 -9.44
N PHE A 38 -14.92 -7.63 -9.02
CA PHE A 38 -15.69 -6.94 -7.97
C PHE A 38 -16.10 -5.53 -8.42
N PRO A 39 -17.07 -5.39 -9.33
CA PRO A 39 -17.42 -4.10 -9.95
C PRO A 39 -18.02 -3.07 -8.98
N GLN A 40 -18.55 -3.52 -7.83
CA GLN A 40 -19.12 -2.66 -6.79
C GLN A 40 -18.11 -2.33 -5.66
N MET A 41 -16.89 -2.88 -5.70
CA MET A 41 -15.90 -2.63 -4.67
C MET A 41 -15.18 -1.30 -4.95
N GLN A 42 -15.38 -0.32 -4.08
CA GLN A 42 -14.60 0.92 -4.08
C GLN A 42 -13.27 0.64 -3.39
N HIS A 43 -12.21 0.53 -4.18
CA HIS A 43 -10.88 0.26 -3.66
C HIS A 43 -10.19 1.56 -3.22
N PRO A 44 -9.36 1.50 -2.17
CA PRO A 44 -8.42 2.57 -1.89
C PRO A 44 -7.40 2.71 -3.02
N LEU A 45 -7.00 3.95 -3.29
CA LEU A 45 -5.96 4.29 -4.24
C LEU A 45 -4.64 4.48 -3.49
N PHE A 46 -3.58 3.95 -4.06
CA PHE A 46 -2.23 4.05 -3.54
C PHE A 46 -1.30 4.59 -4.63
N HIS A 47 -0.85 5.83 -4.48
CA HIS A 47 -0.04 6.50 -5.48
C HIS A 47 1.30 6.92 -4.90
N VAL A 48 2.40 6.34 -5.40
CA VAL A 48 3.75 6.76 -5.01
C VAL A 48 4.07 8.07 -5.70
N THR A 49 4.30 9.13 -4.92
CA THR A 49 4.57 10.48 -5.43
C THR A 49 6.06 10.76 -5.53
N GLU A 50 6.85 10.25 -4.58
CA GLU A 50 8.30 10.46 -4.53
C GLU A 50 9.00 9.20 -4.05
N GLU A 51 10.23 8.98 -4.52
CA GLU A 51 11.09 7.87 -4.13
C GLU A 51 12.49 8.40 -3.83
N ASN A 52 13.06 7.93 -2.71
CA ASN A 52 14.42 8.22 -2.28
C ASN A 52 15.14 6.92 -1.86
N GLU A 53 16.44 7.00 -1.59
CA GLU A 53 17.26 5.89 -1.06
C GLU A 53 16.77 5.34 0.29
N ASN A 54 16.06 6.17 1.06
CA ASN A 54 15.59 5.83 2.40
C ASN A 54 14.11 5.44 2.44
N GLY A 55 13.43 5.38 1.29
CA GLY A 55 12.02 5.00 1.23
C GLY A 55 11.20 5.71 0.15
N VAL A 56 9.88 5.73 0.32
CA VAL A 56 8.94 6.36 -0.62
C VAL A 56 7.88 7.19 0.08
N ILE A 57 7.39 8.21 -0.62
CA ILE A 57 6.20 8.97 -0.25
C ILE A 57 5.01 8.40 -1.03
N LEU A 58 3.98 8.01 -0.29
CA LEU A 58 2.80 7.31 -0.80
C LEU A 58 1.54 8.09 -0.43
N ASN A 59 0.85 8.61 -1.43
CA ASN A 59 -0.47 9.20 -1.27
C ASN A 59 -1.55 8.11 -1.25
N TYR A 60 -2.30 8.06 -0.15
CA TYR A 60 -3.40 7.15 0.09
C TYR A 60 -4.72 7.89 0.02
N LYS A 61 -5.60 7.45 -0.89
CA LYS A 61 -6.95 8.00 -1.01
C LYS A 61 -7.99 6.91 -0.84
N SER A 62 -9.03 7.19 -0.08
CA SER A 62 -10.14 6.26 0.11
C SER A 62 -11.46 6.99 0.24
N VAL A 63 -12.51 6.35 -0.29
CA VAL A 63 -13.91 6.78 -0.16
C VAL A 63 -14.45 6.64 1.26
N HIS A 64 -13.72 5.97 2.16
CA HIS A 64 -14.11 5.76 3.54
C HIS A 64 -13.10 6.42 4.48
N TYR A 65 -13.61 7.28 5.35
CA TYR A 65 -12.83 7.90 6.42
C TYR A 65 -12.37 6.87 7.47
N GLY A 66 -11.20 7.12 8.08
CA GLY A 66 -10.72 6.36 9.24
C GLY A 66 -10.00 5.04 8.92
N LEU A 67 -9.73 4.75 7.65
CA LEU A 67 -9.04 3.52 7.23
C LEU A 67 -7.51 3.65 7.14
N ALA A 68 -6.95 4.80 7.52
CA ALA A 68 -5.52 5.09 7.45
C ALA A 68 -4.67 4.04 8.18
N HIS A 69 -4.98 3.79 9.46
CA HIS A 69 -4.27 2.82 10.28
C HIS A 69 -4.44 1.38 9.79
N PHE A 70 -5.59 1.07 9.18
CA PHE A 70 -5.81 -0.23 8.55
C PHE A 70 -4.89 -0.41 7.33
N ALA A 71 -4.76 0.62 6.49
CA ALA A 71 -3.83 0.61 5.36
C ALA A 71 -2.38 0.45 5.83
N ILE A 72 -1.96 1.19 6.87
CA ILE A 72 -0.62 1.05 7.48
C ILE A 72 -0.38 -0.38 7.97
N GLY A 73 -1.34 -0.98 8.68
CA GLY A 73 -1.23 -2.36 9.15
C GLY A 73 -1.13 -3.37 8.00
N GLY A 74 -1.88 -3.13 6.92
CA GLY A 74 -1.81 -3.93 5.70
C GLY A 74 -0.44 -3.84 5.01
N LEU A 75 0.13 -2.65 4.91
CA LEU A 75 1.47 -2.42 4.34
C LEU A 75 2.56 -3.11 5.18
N LYS A 76 2.53 -2.96 6.50
CA LYS A 76 3.48 -3.65 7.41
C LYS A 76 3.36 -5.16 7.33
N ALA A 77 2.12 -5.68 7.29
CA ALA A 77 1.89 -7.11 7.14
C ALA A 77 2.38 -7.63 5.78
N ALA A 78 2.14 -6.90 4.69
CA ALA A 78 2.65 -7.25 3.37
C ALA A 78 4.18 -7.24 3.34
N ALA A 79 4.82 -6.20 3.90
CA ALA A 79 6.28 -6.11 3.99
C ALA A 79 6.89 -7.29 4.75
N SER A 80 6.30 -7.65 5.90
CA SER A 80 6.76 -8.78 6.70
C SER A 80 6.54 -10.12 6.02
N LEU A 81 5.38 -10.35 5.39
CA LEU A 81 5.02 -11.62 4.76
C LEU A 81 5.73 -11.86 3.42
N LEU A 82 5.98 -10.80 2.65
CA LEU A 82 6.48 -10.89 1.27
C LEU A 82 7.98 -10.68 1.17
N PHE A 83 8.52 -9.77 1.98
CA PHE A 83 9.90 -9.30 1.88
C PHE A 83 10.72 -9.58 3.13
N ASN A 84 10.12 -10.21 4.15
CA ASN A 84 10.74 -10.46 5.46
C ASN A 84 11.19 -9.17 6.19
N GLU A 85 10.60 -8.03 5.81
CA GLU A 85 10.82 -6.71 6.42
C GLU A 85 9.86 -6.53 7.59
N LYS A 86 10.34 -6.79 8.81
CA LYS A 86 9.51 -6.79 10.03
C LYS A 86 9.38 -5.42 10.68
N ASP A 87 10.36 -4.56 10.46
CA ASP A 87 10.48 -3.24 11.10
C ASP A 87 10.21 -2.11 10.09
N LEU A 88 9.24 -2.32 9.18
CA LEU A 88 8.84 -1.27 8.24
C LEU A 88 8.24 -0.09 9.01
N ASP A 89 8.92 1.06 8.93
CA ASP A 89 8.43 2.29 9.49
C ASP A 89 7.55 3.02 8.49
N VAL A 90 6.34 3.36 8.93
CA VAL A 90 5.34 4.05 8.12
C VAL A 90 4.76 5.16 8.97
N THR A 91 5.00 6.40 8.55
CA THR A 91 4.57 7.60 9.26
C THR A 91 3.56 8.37 8.42
N ILE A 92 2.67 9.09 9.09
CA ILE A 92 1.72 9.99 8.43
C ILE A 92 2.39 11.37 8.36
N GLN A 93 2.69 11.84 7.16
CA GLN A 93 3.28 13.15 6.93
C GLN A 93 2.20 14.23 6.89
N HIS A 94 1.11 13.97 6.15
CA HIS A 94 -0.03 14.87 6.04
C HIS A 94 -1.34 14.07 6.08
N ASP A 95 -2.30 14.58 6.84
CA ASP A 95 -3.68 14.09 6.84
C ASP A 95 -4.59 15.21 6.32
N LEU A 96 -5.06 15.04 5.09
CA LEU A 96 -6.01 15.91 4.40
C LEU A 96 -7.41 15.28 4.37
N SER A 97 -7.64 14.28 5.22
CA SER A 97 -8.92 13.58 5.31
C SER A 97 -10.03 14.50 5.84
N ASN A 98 -11.23 14.27 5.33
CA ASN A 98 -12.45 14.88 5.81
C ASN A 98 -13.39 13.78 6.35
N ASN A 99 -14.50 14.15 6.99
CA ASN A 99 -15.47 13.18 7.53
C ASN A 99 -16.11 12.24 6.47
N GLN A 100 -15.87 12.48 5.17
CA GLN A 100 -16.42 11.69 4.07
C GLN A 100 -15.39 10.84 3.33
N TYR A 101 -14.11 11.25 3.29
CA TYR A 101 -13.06 10.57 2.53
C TYR A 101 -11.71 10.72 3.21
N SER A 102 -10.79 9.79 2.96
CA SER A 102 -9.40 9.87 3.40
C SER A 102 -8.50 10.31 2.25
N ASP A 103 -7.61 11.26 2.52
CA ASP A 103 -6.53 11.71 1.63
C ASP A 103 -5.30 11.94 2.51
N ILE A 104 -4.36 11.01 2.48
CA ILE A 104 -3.28 10.92 3.47
C ILE A 104 -1.97 10.67 2.76
N VAL A 105 -0.94 11.44 3.13
CA VAL A 105 0.42 11.23 2.67
C VAL A 105 1.16 10.40 3.70
N PHE A 106 1.48 9.15 3.32
CA PHE A 106 2.35 8.27 4.09
C PHE A 106 3.80 8.45 3.66
N CYS A 107 4.72 8.41 4.62
CA CYS A 107 6.14 8.23 4.37
C CYS A 107 6.54 6.84 4.84
N VAL A 108 6.98 6.01 3.90
CA VAL A 108 7.34 4.60 4.13
C VAL A 108 8.86 4.51 4.08
N HIS A 109 9.50 4.29 5.22
CA HIS A 109 10.96 4.21 5.32
C HIS A 109 11.43 2.76 5.18
N PHE A 110 12.29 2.50 4.21
CA PHE A 110 12.97 1.22 4.01
C PHE A 110 14.30 1.43 3.31
N ASP A 111 15.22 0.48 3.47
CA ASP A 111 16.52 0.53 2.79
C ASP A 111 16.33 0.27 1.28
N ASN A 112 16.40 1.34 0.48
CA ASN A 112 16.30 1.30 -0.97
C ASN A 112 17.67 1.45 -1.67
N LYS A 113 18.79 1.33 -0.93
CA LYS A 113 20.16 1.54 -1.45
C LYS A 113 20.59 0.58 -2.55
N LYS A 114 19.83 -0.47 -2.85
CA LYS A 114 20.11 -1.41 -3.95
C LYS A 114 19.88 -0.81 -5.35
N TYR A 115 19.51 0.46 -5.45
CA TYR A 115 19.09 1.12 -6.69
C TYR A 115 19.81 2.44 -7.01
N GLU A 116 20.89 2.78 -6.30
CA GLU A 116 21.88 3.79 -6.77
C GLU A 116 22.83 3.19 -7.83
#